data_AF-A0A0D6KAT3-F1
#
_entry.id   AF-A0A0D6KAT3-F1
#
_cell.length_a   1.000
_cell.length_b   1.000
_cell.length_c   1.000
_cell.angle_alpha   90.00
_cell.angle_beta   90.00
_cell.angle_gamma   90.00
#
_symmetry.space_group_name_H-M   'P 1'
#
loop_
_entity.id
_entity.type
_entity.pdbx_description
1 polymer ?
#
loop_
_entity_poly.entity_id
_entity_poly.type
_entity_poly.pdbx_seq_one_letter_code
_entity_poly.pdbx_strand_id
1 'polypeptide(L)'
;MRIYLYILAGITSALLGWNIGQFFITDLSLLKQFPEIILFPCVAISLAIGMVMNEIFISNPTRPKLSLRIAKTPLLIAFALGLLAGLIAGGISQILFLPQIRVPTPIVRTLGWLLIGASVGLAEGSTWRWHSMEAGDPKRFWQRFITSVIGASAASLVAAALFEFIRTTLGAMPSEFKGVEDPLGFSILGLLLGFVFSITNSPSYLGALRAGAGFEYTGPNYEDIDPQFKSVKQKFSYIDTSVLKFVSEGDTYEIEEGLSIQLPGTGTIRIGSAVNKSHIYIPDLPLHVADLVLKKREAVLSPNPQSFKTIEINGDRLTSRRDIRLKHNYVLTFHTVKTDGNNEEKIYRFVYYNRFLDPQA
;
A
#
# COMPACT_ATOMS: atom_id res chain seq x y z
N MET A 1 -14.05 0.72 -7.09
CA MET A 1 -13.90 2.04 -6.44
C MET A 1 -12.47 2.55 -6.48
N ARG A 2 -11.47 1.80 -5.98
CA ARG A 2 -10.07 2.26 -6.00
C ARG A 2 -9.56 2.73 -7.37
N ILE A 3 -9.72 1.92 -8.42
CA ILE A 3 -9.28 2.24 -9.79
C ILE A 3 -9.85 3.59 -10.25
N TYR A 4 -11.15 3.82 -10.03
CA TYR A 4 -11.80 5.09 -10.38
C TYR A 4 -11.21 6.28 -9.64
N LEU A 5 -10.81 6.13 -8.38
CA LEU A 5 -10.17 7.21 -7.61
C LEU A 5 -8.79 7.57 -8.16
N TYR A 6 -7.96 6.60 -8.59
CA TYR A 6 -6.67 6.93 -9.22
C TYR A 6 -6.86 7.56 -10.59
N ILE A 7 -7.78 7.05 -11.42
CA ILE A 7 -8.05 7.63 -12.72
C ILE A 7 -8.52 9.09 -12.56
N LEU A 8 -9.46 9.33 -11.65
CA LEU A 8 -9.96 10.69 -11.38
C LEU A 8 -8.85 11.59 -10.83
N ALA A 9 -8.07 11.11 -9.85
CA ALA A 9 -6.92 11.86 -9.33
C ALA A 9 -5.93 12.21 -10.45
N GLY A 10 -5.61 11.27 -11.34
CA GLY A 10 -4.70 11.51 -12.45
C GLY A 10 -5.20 12.55 -13.45
N ILE A 11 -6.45 12.45 -13.89
CA ILE A 11 -7.05 13.42 -14.81
C ILE A 11 -7.11 14.80 -14.17
N THR A 12 -7.64 14.90 -12.95
CA THR A 12 -7.78 16.18 -12.23
C THR A 12 -6.43 16.85 -11.99
N SER A 13 -5.41 16.08 -11.57
CA SER A 13 -4.05 16.60 -11.39
C SER A 13 -3.41 17.05 -12.69
N ALA A 14 -3.57 16.31 -13.79
CA ALA A 14 -3.04 16.71 -15.09
C ALA A 14 -3.65 18.04 -15.56
N LEU A 15 -4.97 18.16 -15.46
CA LEU A 15 -5.71 19.36 -15.85
C LEU A 15 -5.39 20.55 -14.93
N LEU A 16 -5.26 20.32 -13.63
CA LEU A 16 -4.91 21.38 -12.68
C LEU A 16 -3.49 21.91 -12.95
N GLY A 17 -2.53 21.03 -13.21
CA GLY A 17 -1.17 21.42 -13.60
C GLY A 17 -1.14 22.19 -14.91
N TRP A 18 -1.92 21.77 -15.91
CA TRP A 18 -2.05 22.49 -17.17
C TRP A 18 -2.65 23.89 -16.98
N ASN A 19 -3.75 24.02 -16.23
CA ASN A 19 -4.38 25.32 -15.96
C ASN A 19 -3.45 26.29 -15.22
N ILE A 20 -2.70 25.80 -14.22
CA ILE A 20 -1.70 26.61 -13.52
C ILE A 20 -0.59 27.05 -14.48
N GLY A 21 -0.11 26.15 -15.34
CA GLY A 21 0.90 26.47 -16.35
C GLY A 21 0.41 27.54 -17.33
N GLN A 22 -0.83 27.42 -17.81
CA GLN A 22 -1.44 28.42 -18.69
C GLN A 22 -1.57 29.77 -17.98
N PHE A 23 -2.06 29.82 -16.74
CA PHE A 23 -2.14 31.06 -15.96
C PHE A 23 -0.79 31.80 -15.88
N PHE A 24 0.31 31.07 -15.63
CA PHE A 24 1.65 31.67 -15.61
C PHE A 24 2.09 32.21 -16.98
N ILE A 25 1.77 31.48 -18.06
CA ILE A 25 2.19 31.83 -19.42
C ILE A 25 1.32 32.96 -20.00
N THR A 26 -0.01 32.88 -19.89
CA THR A 26 -0.96 33.81 -20.54
C THR A 26 -1.13 35.08 -19.73
N ASP A 27 -1.45 34.94 -18.45
CA ASP A 27 -1.94 36.04 -17.61
C ASP A 27 -0.77 36.77 -16.96
N LEU A 28 0.18 36.03 -16.38
CA LEU A 28 1.39 36.60 -15.79
C LEU A 28 2.49 36.88 -16.81
N SER A 29 2.33 36.42 -18.06
CA SER A 29 3.29 36.62 -19.16
C SER A 29 4.72 36.14 -18.86
N LEU A 30 4.86 35.17 -17.96
CA LEU A 30 6.15 34.66 -17.52
C LEU A 30 6.73 33.76 -18.63
N LEU A 31 8.01 33.95 -18.98
CA LEU A 31 8.76 33.21 -20.00
C LEU A 31 7.92 32.80 -21.25
N LYS A 32 7.11 33.71 -21.79
CA LYS A 32 6.28 33.45 -22.99
C LYS A 32 7.05 32.90 -24.19
N GLN A 33 8.35 33.22 -24.28
CA GLN A 33 9.25 32.72 -25.33
C GLN A 33 9.62 31.24 -25.16
N PHE A 34 9.51 30.71 -23.93
CA PHE A 34 9.89 29.34 -23.57
C PHE A 34 8.77 28.67 -22.75
N PRO A 35 7.59 28.43 -23.37
CA PRO A 35 6.39 27.99 -22.65
C PRO A 35 6.59 26.63 -21.96
N GLU A 36 7.39 25.74 -22.54
CA GLU A 36 7.59 24.39 -21.99
C GLU A 36 8.39 24.37 -20.69
N ILE A 37 9.22 25.38 -20.45
CA ILE A 37 9.97 25.55 -19.20
C ILE A 37 9.01 25.86 -18.03
N ILE A 38 7.81 26.37 -18.29
CA ILE A 38 6.78 26.59 -17.26
C ILE A 38 5.76 25.47 -17.23
N LEU A 39 5.24 25.07 -18.40
CA LEU A 39 4.12 24.14 -18.48
C LEU A 39 4.49 22.76 -17.93
N PHE A 40 5.67 22.23 -18.29
CA PHE A 40 6.06 20.88 -17.91
C PHE A 40 6.31 20.73 -16.40
N PRO A 41 7.00 21.67 -15.71
CA PRO A 41 7.04 21.67 -14.25
C PRO A 41 5.66 21.71 -13.59
N CYS A 42 4.74 22.57 -14.07
CA CYS A 42 3.42 22.68 -13.45
C CYS A 42 2.64 21.37 -13.54
N VAL A 43 2.66 20.72 -14.72
CA VAL A 43 2.02 19.41 -14.92
C VAL A 43 2.72 18.32 -14.10
N ALA A 44 4.05 18.24 -14.13
CA ALA A 44 4.81 17.23 -13.41
C ALA A 44 4.61 17.32 -11.88
N ILE A 45 4.67 18.52 -11.31
CA ILE A 45 4.41 18.77 -9.89
C ILE A 45 3.00 18.35 -9.52
N SER A 46 2.00 18.79 -10.29
CA SER A 46 0.59 18.50 -9.98
C SER A 46 0.30 17.01 -10.05
N LEU A 47 0.81 16.30 -11.06
CA LEU A 47 0.70 14.84 -11.17
C LEU A 47 1.42 14.11 -10.04
N ALA A 48 2.66 14.48 -9.71
CA ALA A 48 3.42 13.85 -8.65
C ALA A 48 2.73 14.01 -7.29
N ILE A 49 2.33 15.24 -6.95
CA ILE A 49 1.59 15.53 -5.71
C ILE A 49 0.25 14.80 -5.68
N GLY A 50 -0.51 14.86 -6.76
CA GLY A 50 -1.83 14.24 -6.85
C GLY A 50 -1.81 12.74 -6.65
N MET A 51 -0.88 12.05 -7.32
CA MET A 51 -0.75 10.59 -7.21
C MET A 51 -0.29 10.15 -5.82
N VAL A 52 0.71 10.85 -5.25
CA VAL A 52 1.19 10.56 -3.88
C VAL A 52 0.11 10.83 -2.85
N MET A 53 -0.59 11.97 -2.96
CA MET A 53 -1.68 12.31 -2.07
C MET A 53 -2.82 11.28 -2.15
N ASN A 54 -3.20 10.88 -3.35
CA ASN A 54 -4.24 9.88 -3.57
C ASN A 54 -3.86 8.51 -2.97
N GLU A 55 -2.59 8.08 -3.08
CA GLU A 55 -2.09 6.86 -2.43
C GLU A 55 -2.26 6.93 -0.90
N ILE A 56 -1.86 8.04 -0.29
CA ILE A 56 -1.92 8.23 1.17
C ILE A 56 -3.38 8.18 1.65
N PHE A 57 -4.30 8.86 0.96
CA PHE A 57 -5.72 8.88 1.35
C PHE A 57 -6.42 7.54 1.13
N ILE A 58 -6.12 6.83 0.03
CA ILE A 58 -6.72 5.52 -0.25
C ILE A 58 -6.17 4.44 0.70
N SER A 59 -4.93 4.61 1.15
CA SER A 59 -4.34 3.74 2.17
C SER A 59 -5.01 3.92 3.52
N ASN A 60 -5.39 5.15 3.89
CA ASN A 60 -5.98 5.50 5.19
C ASN A 60 -7.31 6.28 5.07
N PRO A 61 -8.39 5.69 4.53
CA PRO A 61 -9.62 6.43 4.23
C PRO A 61 -10.39 6.91 5.47
N THR A 62 -10.19 6.29 6.62
CA THR A 62 -10.92 6.59 7.87
C THR A 62 -10.22 7.62 8.78
N ARG A 63 -8.96 7.99 8.47
CA ARG A 63 -8.14 8.88 9.31
C ARG A 63 -7.55 10.06 8.50
N PRO A 64 -8.37 10.96 7.92
CA PRO A 64 -7.89 12.02 7.04
C PRO A 64 -6.92 13.01 7.73
N LYS A 65 -7.10 13.28 9.03
CA LYS A 65 -6.19 14.15 9.81
C LYS A 65 -4.78 13.53 9.93
N LEU A 66 -4.70 12.21 10.07
CA LEU A 66 -3.41 11.50 10.12
C LEU A 66 -2.76 11.49 8.74
N SER A 67 -3.53 11.21 7.69
CA SER A 67 -3.08 11.26 6.29
C SER A 67 -2.42 12.60 5.95
N LEU A 68 -3.02 13.72 6.36
CA LEU A 68 -2.45 15.06 6.15
C LEU A 68 -1.15 15.28 6.94
N ARG A 69 -1.03 14.73 8.14
CA ARG A 69 0.19 14.84 8.96
C ARG A 69 1.35 14.07 8.32
N ILE A 70 1.09 12.84 7.86
CA ILE A 70 2.08 11.97 7.20
C ILE A 70 2.48 12.54 5.83
N ALA A 71 1.56 13.20 5.13
CA ALA A 71 1.80 13.67 3.76
C ALA A 71 2.88 14.74 3.61
N LYS A 72 3.28 15.46 4.68
CA LYS A 72 4.21 16.60 4.59
C LYS A 72 5.53 16.25 3.87
N THR A 73 6.23 15.23 4.35
CA THR A 73 7.52 14.78 3.79
C THR A 73 7.37 14.14 2.39
N PRO A 74 6.43 13.18 2.16
CA PRO A 74 6.09 12.68 0.84
C PRO A 74 5.82 13.78 -0.20
N LEU A 75 5.01 14.78 0.15
CA LEU A 75 4.62 15.84 -0.78
C LEU A 75 5.78 16.78 -1.10
N LEU A 76 6.66 17.07 -0.15
CA LEU A 76 7.88 17.84 -0.42
C LEU A 76 8.81 17.11 -1.39
N ILE A 77 8.99 15.80 -1.23
CA ILE A 77 9.78 14.97 -2.15
C ILE A 77 9.11 14.94 -3.53
N ALA A 78 7.79 14.74 -3.60
CA ALA A 78 7.03 14.72 -4.84
C ALA A 78 7.11 16.07 -5.58
N PHE A 79 7.01 17.18 -4.84
CA PHE A 79 7.18 18.53 -5.37
C PHE A 79 8.59 18.72 -5.95
N ALA A 80 9.63 18.36 -5.19
CA ALA A 80 11.03 18.53 -5.62
C ALA A 80 11.36 17.69 -6.87
N LEU A 81 10.94 16.42 -6.90
CA LEU A 81 11.15 15.54 -8.05
C LEU A 81 10.33 15.99 -9.27
N GLY A 82 9.08 16.41 -9.06
CA GLY A 82 8.23 16.97 -10.11
C GLY A 82 8.82 18.23 -10.73
N LEU A 83 9.30 19.16 -9.90
CA LEU A 83 9.94 20.39 -10.34
C LEU A 83 11.22 20.11 -11.13
N LEU A 84 12.12 19.29 -10.57
CA LEU A 84 13.40 18.98 -11.21
C LEU A 84 13.21 18.28 -12.55
N ALA A 85 12.37 17.26 -12.60
CA ALA A 85 12.12 16.54 -13.84
C ALA A 85 11.35 17.37 -14.86
N GLY A 86 10.40 18.19 -14.41
CA GLY A 86 9.66 19.09 -15.28
C GLY A 86 10.55 20.16 -15.90
N LEU A 87 11.51 20.72 -15.14
CA LEU A 87 12.47 21.68 -15.68
C LEU A 87 13.43 21.03 -16.69
N ILE A 88 13.88 19.81 -16.41
CA ILE A 88 14.70 19.03 -17.35
C ILE A 88 13.90 18.73 -18.63
N ALA A 89 12.67 18.23 -18.50
CA ALA A 89 11.82 17.89 -19.63
C ALA A 89 11.45 19.13 -20.45
N GLY A 90 11.10 20.24 -19.80
CA GLY A 90 10.79 21.52 -20.43
C GLY A 90 12.01 22.10 -21.14
N GLY A 91 13.18 22.09 -20.49
CA GLY A 91 14.43 22.55 -21.08
C GLY A 91 14.86 21.72 -22.31
N ILE A 92 14.83 20.40 -22.20
CA ILE A 92 15.12 19.50 -23.33
C ILE A 92 14.12 19.74 -24.46
N SER A 93 12.83 19.79 -24.17
CA SER A 93 11.79 20.00 -25.20
C SER A 93 11.96 21.34 -25.89
N GLN A 94 12.25 22.40 -25.13
CA GLN A 94 12.48 23.73 -25.66
C GLN A 94 13.70 23.78 -26.59
N ILE A 95 14.79 23.09 -26.24
CA ILE A 95 15.97 22.96 -27.11
C ILE A 95 15.61 22.20 -28.39
N LEU A 96 14.88 21.09 -28.29
CA LEU A 96 14.50 20.28 -29.43
C LEU A 96 13.49 20.97 -30.36
N PHE A 97 12.74 21.96 -29.86
CA PHE A 97 11.85 22.81 -30.66
C PHE A 97 12.56 23.99 -31.33
N LEU A 98 13.86 24.21 -31.10
CA LEU A 98 14.60 25.26 -31.81
C LEU A 98 14.63 24.97 -33.32
N PRO A 99 14.41 25.98 -34.19
CA PRO A 99 14.31 25.79 -35.64
C PRO A 99 15.61 25.25 -36.29
N GLN A 100 16.72 25.31 -35.58
CA GLN A 100 18.02 24.76 -35.98
C GLN A 100 18.05 23.22 -35.86
N ILE A 101 17.23 22.64 -34.97
CA ILE A 101 17.16 21.21 -34.68
C ILE A 101 15.89 20.66 -35.33
N ARG A 102 16.03 19.93 -36.44
CA ARG A 102 14.89 19.35 -37.17
C ARG A 102 14.43 18.04 -36.54
N VAL A 103 13.82 18.11 -35.35
CA VAL A 103 13.22 16.94 -34.71
C VAL A 103 11.69 16.99 -34.88
N PRO A 104 11.05 15.90 -35.34
CA PRO A 104 9.59 15.82 -35.43
C PRO A 104 8.91 16.09 -34.09
N THR A 105 7.89 16.95 -34.07
CA THR A 105 7.07 17.28 -32.90
C THR A 105 6.57 16.05 -32.11
N PRO A 106 6.13 14.94 -32.76
CA PRO A 106 5.70 13.75 -32.02
C PRO A 106 6.79 13.13 -31.15
N ILE A 107 8.05 13.17 -31.59
CA ILE A 107 9.19 12.62 -30.86
C ILE A 107 9.47 13.49 -29.63
N VAL A 108 9.47 14.82 -29.78
CA VAL A 108 9.68 15.75 -28.67
C VAL A 108 8.60 15.58 -27.61
N ARG A 109 7.32 15.47 -28.02
CA ARG A 109 6.20 15.24 -27.10
C ARG A 109 6.32 13.91 -26.36
N THR A 110 6.67 12.84 -27.08
CA THR A 110 6.85 11.50 -26.49
C THR A 110 7.96 11.50 -25.44
N LEU A 111 9.09 12.15 -25.73
CA LEU A 111 10.18 12.30 -24.76
C LEU A 111 9.77 13.13 -23.54
N GLY A 112 9.07 14.25 -23.75
CA GLY A 112 8.56 15.09 -22.67
C GLY A 112 7.61 14.31 -21.74
N TRP A 113 6.66 13.57 -22.30
CA TRP A 113 5.69 12.79 -21.52
C TRP A 113 6.34 11.60 -20.82
N LEU A 114 7.34 10.97 -21.45
CA LEU A 114 8.15 9.92 -20.84
C LEU A 114 8.88 10.45 -19.60
N LEU A 115 9.52 11.62 -19.69
CA LEU A 115 10.22 12.25 -18.56
C LEU A 115 9.26 12.63 -17.42
N ILE A 116 8.09 13.19 -17.77
CA ILE A 116 7.04 13.50 -16.78
C ILE A 116 6.57 12.22 -16.10
N GLY A 117 6.22 11.17 -16.85
CA GLY A 117 5.75 9.90 -16.28
C GLY A 117 6.79 9.21 -15.42
N ALA A 118 8.03 9.13 -15.89
CA ALA A 118 9.14 8.58 -15.13
C ALA A 118 9.32 9.33 -13.79
N SER A 119 9.19 10.66 -13.79
CA SER A 119 9.23 11.46 -12.57
C SER A 119 8.09 11.16 -11.61
N VAL A 120 6.86 11.04 -12.11
CA VAL A 120 5.71 10.66 -11.28
C VAL A 120 5.91 9.26 -10.69
N GLY A 121 6.45 8.32 -11.46
CA GLY A 121 6.81 6.98 -10.99
C GLY A 121 7.90 6.99 -9.92
N LEU A 122 8.93 7.83 -10.08
CA LEU A 122 9.97 8.05 -9.08
C LEU A 122 9.40 8.66 -7.81
N ALA A 123 8.56 9.70 -7.93
CA ALA A 123 7.91 10.34 -6.79
C ALA A 123 7.03 9.35 -6.00
N GLU A 124 6.17 8.59 -6.68
CA GLU A 124 5.34 7.58 -6.01
C GLU A 124 6.21 6.50 -5.35
N GLY A 125 7.15 5.91 -6.09
CA GLY A 125 7.98 4.82 -5.59
C GLY A 125 8.87 5.23 -4.42
N SER A 126 9.49 6.41 -4.49
CA SER A 126 10.34 6.93 -3.41
C SER A 126 9.53 7.28 -2.18
N THR A 127 8.43 8.01 -2.34
CA THR A 127 7.63 8.48 -1.21
C THR A 127 6.93 7.36 -0.44
N TRP A 128 6.79 6.19 -1.05
CA TRP A 128 6.25 4.98 -0.42
C TRP A 128 6.94 4.62 0.90
N ARG A 129 8.25 4.83 0.99
CA ARG A 129 9.01 4.54 2.22
C ARG A 129 8.55 5.33 3.45
N TRP A 130 8.00 6.52 3.24
CA TRP A 130 7.63 7.43 4.32
C TRP A 130 6.19 7.26 4.82
N HIS A 131 5.35 6.52 4.10
CA HIS A 131 3.94 6.35 4.48
C HIS A 131 3.47 4.89 4.52
N SER A 132 4.35 3.93 4.20
CA SER A 132 4.06 2.51 4.24
C SER A 132 5.04 1.77 5.15
N MET A 133 4.51 1.04 6.12
CA MET A 133 5.30 0.11 6.94
C MET A 133 5.81 -1.09 6.15
N GLU A 134 5.15 -1.43 5.03
CA GLU A 134 5.59 -2.52 4.15
C GLU A 134 6.94 -2.20 3.47
N ALA A 135 7.36 -0.94 3.47
CA ALA A 135 8.66 -0.51 2.94
C ALA A 135 9.83 -0.83 3.88
N GLY A 136 9.57 -1.37 5.07
CA GLY A 136 10.61 -1.89 5.97
C GLY A 136 11.38 -3.08 5.38
N ASP A 137 10.76 -3.85 4.48
CA ASP A 137 11.45 -4.89 3.71
C ASP A 137 12.15 -4.28 2.47
N PRO A 138 13.50 -4.29 2.41
CA PRO A 138 14.23 -3.69 1.30
C PRO A 138 13.91 -4.36 -0.04
N LYS A 139 13.63 -5.67 -0.08
CA LYS A 139 13.31 -6.38 -1.33
C LYS A 139 11.96 -5.91 -1.88
N ARG A 140 10.97 -5.76 -1.01
CA ARG A 140 9.63 -5.27 -1.40
C ARG A 140 9.70 -3.81 -1.84
N PHE A 141 10.47 -2.96 -1.15
CA PHE A 141 10.69 -1.58 -1.56
C PHE A 141 11.24 -1.49 -2.98
N TRP A 142 12.31 -2.19 -3.28
CA TRP A 142 12.91 -2.17 -4.62
C TRP A 142 11.96 -2.73 -5.68
N GLN A 143 11.24 -3.81 -5.39
CA GLN A 143 10.26 -4.36 -6.32
C GLN A 143 9.18 -3.33 -6.66
N ARG A 144 8.57 -2.69 -5.63
CA ARG A 144 7.53 -1.69 -5.86
C ARG A 144 8.07 -0.45 -6.59
N PHE A 145 9.21 0.07 -6.14
CA PHE A 145 9.88 1.21 -6.76
C PHE A 145 10.10 0.99 -8.26
N ILE A 146 10.68 -0.15 -8.64
CA ILE A 146 10.94 -0.50 -10.04
C ILE A 146 9.62 -0.64 -10.81
N THR A 147 8.61 -1.32 -10.25
CA THR A 147 7.31 -1.47 -10.94
C THR A 147 6.59 -0.14 -11.15
N SER A 148 6.69 0.80 -10.21
CA SER A 148 6.09 2.13 -10.32
C SER A 148 6.76 2.96 -11.41
N VAL A 149 8.10 2.96 -11.46
CA VAL A 149 8.85 3.69 -12.49
C VAL A 149 8.62 3.11 -13.88
N ILE A 150 8.73 1.78 -14.05
CA ILE A 150 8.52 1.11 -15.34
C ILE A 150 7.06 1.28 -15.77
N GLY A 151 6.12 1.08 -14.85
CA GLY A 151 4.69 1.21 -15.12
C GLY A 151 4.34 2.63 -15.58
N ALA A 152 4.79 3.66 -14.85
CA ALA A 152 4.52 5.04 -15.21
C ALA A 152 5.18 5.44 -16.55
N SER A 153 6.41 4.97 -16.81
CA SER A 153 7.10 5.21 -18.07
C SER A 153 6.38 4.56 -19.26
N ALA A 154 5.93 3.31 -19.10
CA ALA A 154 5.14 2.62 -20.10
C ALA A 154 3.78 3.31 -20.34
N ALA A 155 3.10 3.73 -19.26
CA ALA A 155 1.86 4.49 -19.36
C ALA A 155 2.03 5.78 -20.17
N SER A 156 3.12 6.52 -19.94
CA SER A 156 3.44 7.73 -20.70
C SER A 156 3.69 7.47 -22.18
N LEU A 157 4.41 6.40 -22.52
CA LEU A 157 4.64 6.04 -23.92
C LEU A 157 3.33 5.66 -24.62
N VAL A 158 2.50 4.86 -23.95
CA VAL A 158 1.17 4.50 -24.47
C VAL A 158 0.28 5.74 -24.60
N ALA A 159 0.33 6.67 -23.64
CA ALA A 159 -0.39 7.93 -23.71
C ALA A 159 0.04 8.76 -24.92
N ALA A 160 1.35 8.91 -25.13
CA ALA A 160 1.89 9.66 -26.26
C ALA A 160 1.48 9.02 -27.60
N ALA A 161 1.62 7.70 -27.72
CA ALA A 161 1.20 6.97 -28.91
C ALA A 161 -0.30 7.09 -29.20
N LEU A 162 -1.15 6.96 -28.16
CA LEU A 162 -2.60 7.10 -28.29
C LEU A 162 -2.99 8.53 -28.69
N PHE A 163 -2.34 9.53 -28.11
CA PHE A 163 -2.59 10.92 -28.45
C PHE A 163 -2.19 11.24 -29.90
N GLU A 164 -1.02 10.77 -30.36
CA GLU A 164 -0.60 10.94 -31.76
C GLU A 164 -1.51 10.17 -32.72
N PHE A 165 -1.99 8.99 -32.34
CA PHE A 165 -2.98 8.24 -33.12
C PHE A 165 -4.30 9.03 -33.27
N ILE A 166 -4.81 9.61 -32.17
CA ILE A 166 -6.02 10.44 -32.20
C ILE A 166 -5.79 11.67 -33.10
N ARG A 167 -4.66 12.35 -32.93
CA ARG A 167 -4.29 13.55 -33.70
C ARG A 167 -4.17 13.28 -35.21
N THR A 168 -3.57 12.16 -35.59
CA THR A 168 -3.39 11.76 -36.99
C THR A 168 -4.71 11.33 -37.61
N THR A 169 -5.53 10.56 -36.89
CA THR A 169 -6.85 10.11 -37.37
C THR A 169 -7.83 11.28 -37.58
N LEU A 170 -7.74 12.32 -36.74
CA LEU A 170 -8.56 13.53 -36.86
C LEU A 170 -8.01 14.57 -37.87
N GLY A 171 -6.89 14.29 -38.55
CA GLY A 171 -6.38 15.14 -39.63
C GLY A 171 -5.82 16.50 -39.18
N ALA A 172 -5.10 16.54 -38.05
CA ALA A 172 -4.74 17.75 -37.30
C ALA A 172 -5.99 18.52 -36.83
N MET A 173 -6.08 18.80 -35.52
CA MET A 173 -7.32 19.39 -34.98
C MET A 173 -7.71 20.67 -35.74
N PRO A 174 -9.00 20.82 -36.11
CA PRO A 174 -9.52 22.06 -36.69
C PRO A 174 -9.11 23.25 -35.82
N SER A 175 -8.91 24.43 -36.41
CA SER A 175 -8.45 25.63 -35.70
C SER A 175 -9.27 26.00 -34.47
N GLU A 176 -10.56 25.63 -34.46
CA GLU A 176 -11.50 25.82 -33.34
C GLU A 176 -11.20 24.92 -32.13
N PHE A 177 -10.58 23.76 -32.33
CA PHE A 177 -10.29 22.77 -31.28
C PHE A 177 -8.83 22.75 -30.84
N LYS A 178 -7.94 23.56 -31.43
CA LYS A 178 -6.52 23.66 -31.02
C LYS A 178 -6.36 23.98 -29.53
N GLY A 179 -7.27 24.75 -28.93
CA GLY A 179 -7.25 25.05 -27.50
C GLY A 179 -7.53 23.85 -26.59
N VAL A 180 -8.09 22.76 -27.14
CA VAL A 180 -8.46 21.53 -26.40
C VAL A 180 -7.41 20.43 -26.59
N GLU A 181 -6.49 20.59 -27.55
CA GLU A 181 -5.48 19.59 -27.88
C GLU A 181 -4.57 19.25 -26.68
N ASP A 182 -4.01 20.27 -26.01
CA ASP A 182 -3.12 20.05 -24.86
C ASP A 182 -3.87 19.51 -23.62
N PRO A 183 -5.03 20.07 -23.19
CA PRO A 183 -5.82 19.49 -22.10
C PRO A 183 -6.22 18.04 -22.34
N LEU A 184 -6.59 17.68 -23.57
CA LEU A 184 -6.94 16.32 -23.93
C LEU A 184 -5.73 15.39 -23.79
N GLY A 185 -4.57 15.81 -24.31
CA GLY A 185 -3.34 15.05 -24.21
C GLY A 185 -2.92 14.78 -22.77
N PHE A 186 -2.91 15.82 -21.94
CA PHE A 186 -2.58 15.68 -20.51
C PHE A 186 -3.65 14.87 -19.75
N SER A 187 -4.92 14.94 -20.14
CA SER A 187 -5.96 14.09 -19.55
C SER A 187 -5.74 12.61 -19.85
N ILE A 188 -5.36 12.26 -21.08
CA ILE A 188 -5.02 10.88 -21.46
C ILE A 188 -3.81 10.39 -20.66
N LEU A 189 -2.77 11.23 -20.53
CA LEU A 189 -1.60 10.94 -19.70
C LEU A 189 -2.01 10.68 -18.24
N GLY A 190 -2.78 11.58 -17.64
CA GLY A 190 -3.28 11.46 -16.27
C GLY A 190 -4.14 10.21 -16.05
N LEU A 191 -5.02 9.89 -17.00
CA LEU A 191 -5.85 8.69 -16.97
C LEU A 191 -5.00 7.42 -16.94
N LEU A 192 -4.04 7.30 -17.85
CA LEU A 192 -3.20 6.10 -17.97
C LEU A 192 -2.25 5.94 -16.78
N LEU A 193 -1.67 7.04 -16.29
CA LEU A 193 -0.89 7.03 -15.05
C LEU A 193 -1.75 6.58 -13.86
N GLY A 194 -2.96 7.14 -13.72
CA GLY A 194 -3.89 6.75 -12.67
C GLY A 194 -4.28 5.26 -12.76
N PHE A 195 -4.55 4.77 -13.96
CA PHE A 195 -4.84 3.36 -14.19
C PHE A 195 -3.67 2.46 -13.75
N VAL A 196 -2.44 2.76 -14.18
CA VAL A 196 -1.27 1.97 -13.83
C VAL A 196 -1.00 2.00 -12.32
N PHE A 197 -1.05 3.16 -11.68
CA PHE A 197 -0.87 3.25 -10.23
C PHE A 197 -1.95 2.49 -9.44
N SER A 198 -3.17 2.40 -9.97
CA SER A 198 -4.20 1.58 -9.32
C SER A 198 -3.83 0.09 -9.24
N ILE A 199 -3.00 -0.38 -10.18
CA ILE A 199 -2.52 -1.77 -10.26
C ILE A 199 -1.21 -1.93 -9.49
N THR A 200 -0.21 -1.09 -9.76
CA THR A 200 1.13 -1.17 -9.11
C THR A 200 1.03 -0.94 -7.61
N ASN A 201 0.11 -0.08 -7.18
CA ASN A 201 -0.07 0.26 -5.78
C ASN A 201 -1.09 -0.64 -5.09
N SER A 202 -1.59 -1.70 -5.74
CA SER A 202 -2.39 -2.74 -5.07
C SER A 202 -1.66 -3.16 -3.80
N PRO A 203 -2.22 -2.95 -2.59
CA PRO A 203 -1.58 -3.44 -1.38
C PRO A 203 -1.39 -4.93 -1.59
N SER A 204 -0.15 -5.36 -1.37
CA SER A 204 0.10 -6.77 -1.20
C SER A 204 -0.58 -7.09 0.13
N TYR A 205 -1.55 -8.00 0.10
CA TYR A 205 -2.41 -8.29 1.23
C TYR A 205 -1.57 -8.84 2.39
N LEU A 206 -1.14 -7.96 3.28
CA LEU A 206 -0.62 -8.32 4.58
C LEU A 206 -1.75 -8.17 5.58
N GLY A 207 -2.28 -9.32 5.98
CA GLY A 207 -3.15 -9.37 7.14
C GLY A 207 -2.33 -9.22 8.42
N ALA A 208 -2.98 -8.85 9.51
CA ALA A 208 -2.41 -8.94 10.84
C ALA A 208 -3.40 -9.60 11.80
N LEU A 209 -2.87 -10.28 12.82
CA LEU A 209 -3.63 -10.74 13.98
C LEU A 209 -3.17 -9.91 15.18
N ARG A 210 -4.04 -9.07 15.72
CA ARG A 210 -3.75 -8.36 16.96
C ARG A 210 -4.17 -9.21 18.15
N ALA A 211 -3.24 -9.50 19.04
CA ALA A 211 -3.52 -10.17 20.31
C ALA A 211 -4.36 -9.24 21.20
N GLY A 212 -5.43 -9.79 21.77
CA GLY A 212 -6.31 -9.11 22.72
C GLY A 212 -6.37 -9.86 24.06
N ALA A 213 -7.54 -9.88 24.68
CA ALA A 213 -7.76 -10.57 25.95
C ALA A 213 -7.27 -12.04 25.93
N GLY A 214 -6.63 -12.47 27.02
CA GLY A 214 -5.99 -13.77 27.16
C GLY A 214 -4.47 -13.77 27.01
N PHE A 215 -3.89 -12.66 26.56
CA PHE A 215 -2.44 -12.47 26.40
C PHE A 215 -1.87 -11.44 27.38
N GLU A 216 -2.41 -11.37 28.59
CA GLU A 216 -2.03 -10.40 29.61
C GLU A 216 -0.51 -10.43 29.90
N TYR A 217 0.10 -9.25 30.03
CA TYR A 217 1.53 -9.09 30.33
C TYR A 217 1.86 -9.69 31.71
N THR A 218 2.72 -10.70 31.77
CA THR A 218 3.07 -11.39 33.01
C THR A 218 4.26 -10.79 33.78
N GLY A 219 4.82 -9.66 33.33
CA GLY A 219 5.97 -9.03 33.97
C GLY A 219 7.32 -9.63 33.55
N PRO A 220 8.44 -8.96 33.88
CA PRO A 220 9.78 -9.55 33.71
C PRO A 220 9.92 -10.80 34.58
N ASN A 221 10.35 -11.91 33.98
CA ASN A 221 10.76 -13.13 34.71
C ASN A 221 12.04 -12.83 35.52
N TYR A 222 11.89 -12.26 36.71
CA TYR A 222 12.90 -12.39 37.74
C TYR A 222 12.79 -13.82 38.26
N GLU A 223 13.64 -14.72 37.76
CA GLU A 223 13.85 -16.02 38.37
C GLU A 223 14.47 -15.81 39.77
N ASP A 224 13.65 -15.49 40.76
CA ASP A 224 13.99 -15.76 42.15
C ASP A 224 13.98 -17.29 42.31
N ILE A 225 15.17 -17.87 42.17
CA ILE A 225 15.44 -19.29 42.32
C ILE A 225 15.16 -19.66 43.78
N ASP A 226 13.93 -20.06 44.09
CA ASP A 226 13.64 -20.91 45.25
C ASP A 226 13.79 -22.38 44.81
N PRO A 227 14.87 -23.08 45.20
CA PRO A 227 15.18 -24.42 44.72
C PRO A 227 14.19 -25.51 45.22
N GLN A 228 13.19 -25.15 46.03
CA GLN A 228 12.17 -26.09 46.51
C GLN A 228 10.88 -26.13 45.68
N PHE A 229 10.65 -25.16 44.78
CA PHE A 229 9.54 -25.22 43.82
C PHE A 229 10.01 -25.82 42.50
N LYS A 230 9.83 -27.13 42.33
CA LYS A 230 9.94 -27.80 41.03
C LYS A 230 9.11 -27.03 39.99
N SER A 231 9.78 -26.62 38.92
CA SER A 231 9.24 -25.86 37.79
C SER A 231 7.86 -26.34 37.35
N VAL A 232 6.84 -25.57 37.69
CA VAL A 232 5.62 -25.54 36.87
C VAL A 232 6.08 -24.88 35.57
N LYS A 233 6.29 -25.65 34.50
CA LYS A 233 6.53 -25.13 33.15
C LYS A 233 5.47 -24.05 32.85
N GLN A 234 5.83 -22.78 32.99
CA GLN A 234 5.02 -21.68 32.50
C GLN A 234 5.01 -21.82 30.97
N LYS A 235 3.92 -22.36 30.42
CA LYS A 235 3.72 -22.42 28.98
C LYS A 235 3.21 -21.04 28.55
N PHE A 236 4.09 -20.13 28.14
CA PHE A 236 3.68 -18.87 27.53
C PHE A 236 3.29 -19.08 26.06
N SER A 237 2.52 -18.15 25.50
CA SER A 237 2.10 -18.18 24.10
C SER A 237 3.20 -17.59 23.22
N TYR A 238 3.51 -18.20 22.08
CA TYR A 238 4.60 -17.73 21.22
C TYR A 238 4.34 -17.92 19.73
N ILE A 239 5.06 -17.17 18.90
CA ILE A 239 5.05 -17.32 17.44
C ILE A 239 6.32 -18.01 16.94
N ASP A 240 6.20 -18.71 15.82
CA ASP A 240 7.34 -19.17 15.03
C ASP A 240 7.94 -17.99 14.24
N THR A 241 9.06 -17.48 14.72
CA THR A 241 9.76 -16.31 14.16
C THR A 241 10.38 -16.57 12.78
N SER A 242 10.46 -17.83 12.34
CA SER A 242 10.90 -18.16 10.99
C SER A 242 9.85 -17.82 9.92
N VAL A 243 8.57 -17.78 10.30
CA VAL A 243 7.43 -17.54 9.40
C VAL A 243 6.69 -16.24 9.74
N LEU A 244 6.58 -15.90 11.03
CA LEU A 244 5.81 -14.77 11.55
C LEU A 244 6.72 -13.75 12.22
N LYS A 245 6.27 -12.50 12.27
CA LYS A 245 6.97 -11.40 12.96
C LYS A 245 5.96 -10.48 13.62
N PHE A 246 6.34 -9.81 14.70
CA PHE A 246 5.53 -8.72 15.25
C PHE A 246 5.79 -7.41 14.52
N VAL A 247 4.80 -6.51 14.54
CA VAL A 247 4.86 -5.20 13.88
C VAL A 247 5.76 -4.21 14.63
N SER A 248 5.64 -4.19 15.96
CA SER A 248 6.25 -3.16 16.81
C SER A 248 7.62 -3.57 17.37
N GLU A 249 7.89 -4.86 17.50
CA GLU A 249 9.11 -5.40 18.13
C GLU A 249 9.62 -6.60 17.34
N GLY A 250 10.74 -6.45 16.62
CA GLY A 250 11.22 -7.46 15.66
C GLY A 250 11.80 -8.73 16.27
N ASP A 251 12.18 -8.68 17.56
CA ASP A 251 12.96 -9.73 18.22
C ASP A 251 12.18 -10.46 19.34
N THR A 252 10.94 -10.08 19.61
CA THR A 252 10.10 -10.80 20.57
C THR A 252 9.43 -12.00 19.91
N TYR A 253 9.29 -13.08 20.66
CA TYR A 253 8.63 -14.31 20.23
C TYR A 253 7.38 -14.62 21.06
N GLU A 254 7.25 -13.99 22.23
CA GLU A 254 6.10 -14.10 23.11
C GLU A 254 4.92 -13.24 22.62
N ILE A 255 3.71 -13.79 22.72
CA ILE A 255 2.48 -13.08 22.33
C ILE A 255 1.91 -12.39 23.56
N GLU A 256 1.97 -11.06 23.55
CA GLU A 256 1.38 -10.19 24.57
C GLU A 256 0.19 -9.39 24.02
N GLU A 257 -0.71 -9.01 24.91
CA GLU A 257 -1.89 -8.22 24.59
C GLU A 257 -1.50 -6.89 23.95
N GLY A 258 -2.17 -6.56 22.86
CA GLY A 258 -1.91 -5.34 22.12
C GLY A 258 -0.87 -5.49 21.02
N LEU A 259 -0.02 -6.54 21.04
CA LEU A 259 0.91 -6.85 19.95
C LEU A 259 0.16 -7.30 18.69
N SER A 260 0.72 -6.95 17.55
CA SER A 260 0.18 -7.33 16.24
C SER A 260 1.16 -8.27 15.54
N ILE A 261 0.68 -9.45 15.16
CA ILE A 261 1.43 -10.46 14.41
C ILE A 261 1.19 -10.19 12.92
N GLN A 262 2.27 -9.96 12.17
CA GLN A 262 2.25 -9.82 10.72
C GLN A 262 2.07 -11.20 10.06
N LEU A 263 1.04 -11.32 9.23
CA LEU A 263 0.79 -12.55 8.46
C LEU A 263 1.47 -12.48 7.09
N PRO A 264 1.99 -13.60 6.55
CA PRO A 264 2.56 -13.64 5.22
C PRO A 264 1.49 -13.43 4.13
N GLY A 265 1.90 -12.95 2.95
CA GLY A 265 0.96 -12.68 1.85
C GLY A 265 0.31 -13.94 1.24
N THR A 266 0.97 -15.09 1.39
CA THR A 266 0.46 -16.41 0.99
C THR A 266 1.03 -17.49 1.90
N GLY A 267 0.27 -18.54 2.19
CA GLY A 267 0.74 -19.66 2.99
C GLY A 267 -0.34 -20.18 3.93
N THR A 268 0.03 -21.08 4.83
CA THR A 268 -0.89 -21.62 5.84
C THR A 268 -0.27 -21.46 7.22
N ILE A 269 -0.97 -20.77 8.12
CA ILE A 269 -0.54 -20.56 9.50
C ILE A 269 -1.33 -21.50 10.40
N ARG A 270 -0.65 -22.40 11.11
CA ARG A 270 -1.29 -23.39 11.99
C ARG A 270 -1.36 -22.84 13.41
N ILE A 271 -2.54 -22.93 14.01
CA ILE A 271 -2.81 -22.49 15.39
C ILE A 271 -3.12 -23.73 16.24
N GLY A 272 -2.47 -23.84 17.40
CA GLY A 272 -2.70 -24.93 18.35
C GLY A 272 -1.63 -24.99 19.44
N SER A 273 -1.60 -26.11 20.17
CA SER A 273 -0.62 -26.37 21.24
C SER A 273 0.44 -27.40 20.85
N ALA A 274 0.54 -27.80 19.58
CA ALA A 274 1.58 -28.72 19.13
C ALA A 274 2.93 -28.00 19.01
N VAL A 275 3.85 -28.33 19.91
CA VAL A 275 5.25 -27.83 19.93
C VAL A 275 5.94 -28.15 18.60
N ASN A 276 6.66 -27.17 18.04
CA ASN A 276 7.40 -27.25 16.76
C ASN A 276 6.56 -27.64 15.53
N LYS A 277 5.24 -27.62 15.63
CA LYS A 277 4.31 -27.86 14.50
C LYS A 277 3.29 -26.75 14.31
N SER A 278 3.05 -25.94 15.34
CA SER A 278 2.15 -24.79 15.30
C SER A 278 2.96 -23.53 15.04
N HIS A 279 2.54 -22.72 14.09
CA HIS A 279 3.15 -21.42 13.81
C HIS A 279 2.74 -20.37 14.85
N ILE A 280 1.52 -20.49 15.39
CA ILE A 280 1.06 -19.75 16.57
C ILE A 280 0.79 -20.79 17.66
N TYR A 281 1.64 -20.79 18.68
CA TYR A 281 1.50 -21.67 19.83
C TYR A 281 0.71 -20.96 20.93
N ILE A 282 -0.36 -21.62 21.37
CA ILE A 282 -1.16 -21.17 22.51
C ILE A 282 -1.28 -22.37 23.46
N PRO A 283 -0.91 -22.20 24.74
CA PRO A 283 -1.00 -23.27 25.71
C PRO A 283 -2.44 -23.72 25.91
N ASP A 284 -2.62 -25.00 26.23
CA ASP A 284 -3.89 -25.59 26.68
C ASP A 284 -5.06 -25.51 25.66
N LEU A 285 -4.75 -25.12 24.42
CA LEU A 285 -5.57 -25.44 23.26
C LEU A 285 -5.37 -26.91 22.83
N PRO A 286 -6.27 -27.49 22.03
CA PRO A 286 -6.00 -28.71 21.29
C PRO A 286 -4.71 -28.62 20.46
N LEU A 287 -4.05 -29.75 20.22
CA LEU A 287 -2.79 -29.82 19.45
C LEU A 287 -2.89 -29.11 18.09
N HIS A 288 -4.07 -29.19 17.47
CA HIS A 288 -4.40 -28.44 16.25
C HIS A 288 -5.84 -27.94 16.36
N VAL A 289 -6.02 -26.63 16.24
CA VAL A 289 -7.33 -25.98 16.35
C VAL A 289 -7.84 -25.50 15.00
N ALA A 290 -7.00 -24.78 14.27
CA ALA A 290 -7.35 -24.27 12.95
C ALA A 290 -6.10 -23.97 12.13
N ASP A 291 -6.31 -23.94 10.83
CA ASP A 291 -5.35 -23.41 9.88
C ASP A 291 -5.89 -22.09 9.32
N LEU A 292 -5.05 -21.07 9.29
CA LEU A 292 -5.32 -19.81 8.62
C LEU A 292 -4.67 -19.85 7.24
N VAL A 293 -5.49 -20.06 6.21
CA VAL A 293 -5.07 -20.16 4.81
C VAL A 293 -5.07 -18.77 4.20
N LEU A 294 -3.87 -18.29 3.88
CA LEU A 294 -3.60 -16.97 3.34
C LEU A 294 -3.42 -17.08 1.83
N LYS A 295 -4.27 -16.37 1.10
CA LYS A 295 -4.20 -16.18 -0.35
C LYS A 295 -4.00 -14.70 -0.62
N LYS A 296 -3.56 -14.36 -1.84
CA LYS A 296 -3.17 -13.00 -2.25
C LYS A 296 -4.13 -11.86 -1.89
N ARG A 297 -5.42 -12.13 -1.64
CA ARG A 297 -6.45 -11.12 -1.31
C ARG A 297 -7.49 -11.62 -0.29
N GLU A 298 -7.27 -12.78 0.32
CA GLU A 298 -8.22 -13.36 1.27
C GLU A 298 -7.50 -14.21 2.30
N ALA A 299 -7.98 -14.13 3.54
CA ALA A 299 -7.64 -15.04 4.61
C ALA A 299 -8.87 -15.91 4.90
N VAL A 300 -8.66 -17.21 4.97
CA VAL A 300 -9.70 -18.19 5.27
C VAL A 300 -9.29 -18.94 6.52
N LEU A 301 -10.14 -18.92 7.54
CA LEU A 301 -9.99 -19.78 8.70
C LEU A 301 -10.60 -21.14 8.35
N SER A 302 -9.78 -22.19 8.38
CA SER A 302 -10.16 -23.59 8.18
C SER A 302 -10.11 -24.29 9.54
N PRO A 303 -11.26 -24.48 10.22
CA PRO A 303 -11.32 -25.15 11.52
C PRO A 303 -10.93 -26.63 11.42
N ASN A 304 -10.23 -27.15 12.43
CA ASN A 304 -9.99 -28.59 12.51
C ASN A 304 -11.31 -29.33 12.84
N PRO A 305 -11.65 -30.42 12.11
CA PRO A 305 -12.87 -31.20 12.33
C PRO A 305 -13.13 -31.70 13.75
N GLN A 306 -12.08 -31.89 14.55
CA GLN A 306 -12.14 -32.44 15.91
C GLN A 306 -12.28 -31.35 16.98
N SER A 307 -11.84 -30.13 16.71
CA SER A 307 -11.73 -29.03 17.68
C SER A 307 -12.48 -27.76 17.29
N PHE A 308 -13.20 -27.72 16.16
CA PHE A 308 -13.91 -26.51 15.70
C PHE A 308 -14.83 -25.86 16.75
N LYS A 309 -15.41 -26.63 17.69
CA LYS A 309 -16.27 -26.12 18.77
C LYS A 309 -15.54 -25.22 19.77
N THR A 310 -14.20 -25.25 19.79
CA THR A 310 -13.36 -24.41 20.65
C THR A 310 -13.08 -23.05 20.02
N ILE A 311 -13.65 -22.77 18.84
CA ILE A 311 -13.46 -21.52 18.11
C ILE A 311 -14.77 -20.76 18.14
N GLU A 312 -14.66 -19.46 18.35
CA GLU A 312 -15.75 -18.50 18.29
C GLU A 312 -15.35 -17.33 17.40
N ILE A 313 -16.28 -16.87 16.58
CA ILE A 313 -16.08 -15.73 15.69
C ILE A 313 -17.13 -14.67 16.00
N ASN A 314 -16.68 -13.46 16.34
CA ASN A 314 -17.55 -12.32 16.67
C ASN A 314 -18.59 -12.62 17.78
N GLY A 315 -18.28 -13.50 18.73
CA GLY A 315 -19.22 -13.89 19.79
C GLY A 315 -19.94 -15.21 19.55
N ASP A 316 -19.96 -15.72 18.31
CA ASP A 316 -20.68 -16.95 17.96
C ASP A 316 -19.75 -18.15 17.88
N ARG A 317 -19.97 -19.17 18.74
CA ARG A 317 -19.24 -20.45 18.68
C ARG A 317 -19.51 -21.17 17.38
N LEU A 318 -18.47 -21.74 16.76
CA LEU A 318 -18.62 -22.43 15.49
C LEU A 318 -19.41 -23.73 15.65
N THR A 319 -20.47 -23.86 14.86
CA THR A 319 -21.32 -25.06 14.78
C THR A 319 -20.95 -25.97 13.62
N SER A 320 -20.10 -25.49 12.70
CA SER A 320 -19.71 -26.22 11.50
C SER A 320 -18.21 -26.18 11.25
N ARG A 321 -17.74 -27.15 10.46
CA ARG A 321 -16.34 -27.30 10.02
C ARG A 321 -16.04 -26.55 8.73
N ARG A 322 -16.95 -25.69 8.27
CA ARG A 322 -16.81 -25.01 6.99
C ARG A 322 -15.74 -23.93 7.09
N ASP A 323 -15.05 -23.73 5.99
CA ASP A 323 -14.11 -22.63 5.80
C ASP A 323 -14.82 -21.28 5.95
N ILE A 324 -14.19 -20.39 6.72
CA ILE A 324 -14.75 -19.07 7.03
C ILE A 324 -13.82 -18.01 6.47
N ARG A 325 -14.33 -17.25 5.50
CA ARG A 325 -13.61 -16.11 4.95
C ARG A 325 -13.58 -14.99 5.99
N LEU A 326 -12.37 -14.63 6.43
CA LEU A 326 -12.18 -13.56 7.41
C LEU A 326 -12.31 -12.19 6.75
N LYS A 327 -13.01 -11.28 7.43
CA LYS A 327 -13.12 -9.87 7.05
C LYS A 327 -12.44 -9.00 8.11
N HIS A 328 -12.12 -7.76 7.74
CA HIS A 328 -11.56 -6.78 8.67
C HIS A 328 -12.40 -6.70 9.96
N ASN A 329 -11.73 -6.64 11.11
CA ASN A 329 -12.30 -6.61 12.46
C ASN A 329 -13.02 -7.88 12.91
N TYR A 330 -12.82 -9.02 12.24
CA TYR A 330 -13.31 -10.28 12.78
C TYR A 330 -12.55 -10.62 14.06
N VAL A 331 -13.29 -10.85 15.14
CA VAL A 331 -12.74 -11.30 16.43
C VAL A 331 -12.73 -12.81 16.44
N LEU A 332 -11.55 -13.39 16.55
CA LEU A 332 -11.32 -14.83 16.70
C LEU A 332 -11.06 -15.10 18.18
N THR A 333 -11.94 -15.88 18.81
CA THR A 333 -11.78 -16.31 20.20
C THR A 333 -11.50 -17.82 20.22
N PHE A 334 -10.43 -18.22 20.88
CA PHE A 334 -10.08 -19.62 21.10
C PHE A 334 -10.29 -19.98 22.56
N HIS A 335 -11.11 -21.01 22.80
CA HIS A 335 -11.44 -21.52 24.12
C HIS A 335 -10.51 -22.68 24.48
N THR A 336 -9.91 -22.64 25.67
CA THR A 336 -9.14 -23.76 26.22
C THR A 336 -10.06 -24.93 26.56
N VAL A 337 -9.57 -26.15 26.37
CA VAL A 337 -10.31 -27.37 26.73
C VAL A 337 -9.61 -27.99 27.93
N LYS A 338 -10.18 -27.82 29.13
CA LYS A 338 -9.66 -28.51 30.32
C LYS A 338 -10.08 -29.97 30.32
N THR A 339 -9.12 -30.85 30.61
CA THR A 339 -9.33 -32.30 30.79
C THR A 339 -10.09 -32.64 32.09
N ASP A 340 -10.12 -31.73 33.08
CA ASP A 340 -10.48 -32.05 34.48
C ASP A 340 -11.64 -31.24 35.09
N GLY A 341 -12.55 -30.68 34.30
CA GLY A 341 -13.88 -30.26 34.81
C GLY A 341 -13.97 -29.05 35.78
N ASN A 342 -12.87 -28.41 36.18
CA ASN A 342 -12.92 -27.20 37.02
C ASN A 342 -12.81 -25.89 36.19
N ASN A 343 -13.90 -25.11 36.23
CA ASN A 343 -14.20 -23.90 35.45
C ASN A 343 -13.21 -22.74 35.68
N GLU A 344 -12.16 -22.69 34.86
CA GLU A 344 -11.64 -21.41 34.40
C GLU A 344 -11.42 -21.55 32.90
N GLU A 345 -12.38 -21.08 32.11
CA GLU A 345 -12.26 -21.01 30.65
C GLU A 345 -11.29 -19.87 30.33
N LYS A 346 -9.99 -20.18 30.17
CA LYS A 346 -9.08 -19.21 29.56
C LYS A 346 -9.45 -19.08 28.10
N ILE A 347 -9.65 -17.83 27.66
CA ILE A 347 -9.95 -17.49 26.28
C ILE A 347 -8.79 -16.68 25.71
N TYR A 348 -8.44 -16.96 24.47
CA TYR A 348 -7.43 -16.21 23.73
C TYR A 348 -8.07 -15.51 22.55
N ARG A 349 -8.03 -14.18 22.52
CA ARG A 349 -8.67 -13.39 21.47
C ARG A 349 -7.65 -12.79 20.52
N PHE A 350 -7.96 -12.88 19.23
CA PHE A 350 -7.30 -12.12 18.18
C PHE A 350 -8.31 -11.29 17.42
N VAL A 351 -7.88 -10.11 16.97
CA VAL A 351 -8.61 -9.32 15.98
C VAL A 351 -7.91 -9.41 14.65
N TYR A 352 -8.64 -9.87 13.63
CA TYR A 352 -8.12 -9.98 12.28
C TYR A 352 -8.25 -8.65 11.52
N TYR A 353 -7.11 -8.15 11.06
CA TYR A 353 -7.04 -6.99 10.18
C TYR A 353 -6.64 -7.42 8.78
N ASN A 354 -7.50 -7.16 7.79
CA ASN A 354 -7.25 -7.50 6.38
C ASN A 354 -6.30 -6.54 5.65
N ARG A 355 -5.79 -5.54 6.38
CA ARG A 355 -4.79 -4.57 5.96
C ARG A 355 -3.94 -4.25 7.17
N PHE A 356 -2.67 -4.06 6.93
CA PHE A 356 -1.70 -3.59 7.90
C PHE A 356 -1.93 -2.10 8.19
N LEU A 357 -3.04 -1.79 8.88
CA LEU A 357 -3.29 -0.50 9.49
C LEU A 357 -2.81 -0.63 10.91
N ASP A 358 -1.74 0.06 11.27
CA ASP A 358 -1.28 0.13 12.64
C ASP A 358 -2.45 0.58 13.55
N PRO A 359 -2.93 -0.27 14.47
CA PRO A 359 -3.95 0.12 15.41
C PRO A 359 -3.33 0.72 16.69
N GLN A 360 -2.00 0.91 16.73
CA GLN A 360 -1.25 1.67 17.74
C GLN A 360 -0.78 3.07 17.24
N ALA A 361 -1.03 3.44 15.96
CA ALA A 361 -0.74 4.78 15.42
C ALA A 361 -1.85 5.83 15.61
#